data_AF-A0A2I1GPV6-F1
#
_entry.id   AF-A0A2I1GPV6-F1
#
_cell.length_a   1.000
_cell.length_b   1.000
_cell.length_c   1.000
_cell.angle_alpha   90.00
_cell.angle_beta   90.00
_cell.angle_gamma   90.00
#
_symmetry.space_group_name_H-M   'P 1'
#
loop_
_entity.id
_entity.type
_entity.pdbx_description
1 polymer ?
#
loop_
_entity_poly.entity_id
_entity_poly.type
_entity_poly.pdbx_seq_one_letter_code
_entity_poly.pdbx_strand_id
1 'polypeptide(L)'
;MRYNEEIQSFNEEKKFQDEIHYNINLLSWIIIKQFIRSNTKLEKDKVLLDNEISDLNEINQKQRQRIDRSQQSLDLAKDQIQNLEKEKEELEAKNNNLVQRNANLENQFDLTKQNAFFEMNDDDQNYGVISELNDNIKKYITNLKQDTVVNMMEETEKHEADIVRNENLLSELLAHTSKCRVGDDEITRENEHPFINSRRDDFNKVMNQLRTINDNEKTIISENLTATIICKVVRLFWFRLKVQEPVAEYFWIPNNTKVDQTIMKANDDDDDDDDDDDDANVNTYVDLCYFPQIGKDFDTKIQKFTLLQSHCTKLPIQ
;
A
#
# COMPACT_ATOMS: atom_id res chain seq x y z
N MET A 1 -72.95 -8.99 63.50
CA MET A 1 -72.51 -8.54 62.16
C MET A 1 -71.25 -7.70 62.24
N ARG A 2 -71.23 -6.58 62.98
CA ARG A 2 -70.08 -5.66 63.11
C ARG A 2 -68.70 -6.30 63.40
N TYR A 3 -68.63 -7.32 64.26
CA TYR A 3 -67.36 -7.98 64.64
C TYR A 3 -66.72 -8.81 63.50
N ASN A 4 -67.53 -9.36 62.58
CA ASN A 4 -67.01 -10.09 61.42
C ASN A 4 -66.51 -9.14 60.31
N GLU A 5 -67.12 -7.97 60.18
CA GLU A 5 -66.72 -6.94 59.22
C GLU A 5 -65.36 -6.33 59.58
N GLU A 6 -65.09 -6.11 60.87
CA GLU A 6 -63.79 -5.60 61.36
C GLU A 6 -62.64 -6.60 61.14
N ILE A 7 -62.87 -7.90 61.37
CA ILE A 7 -61.87 -8.95 61.11
C ILE A 7 -61.57 -9.07 59.61
N GLN A 8 -62.59 -8.93 58.77
CA GLN A 8 -62.42 -8.99 57.33
C GLN A 8 -61.65 -7.78 56.79
N SER A 9 -61.98 -6.58 57.27
CA SER A 9 -61.23 -5.34 56.98
C SER A 9 -59.76 -5.45 57.38
N PHE A 10 -59.45 -6.00 58.55
CA PHE A 10 -58.07 -6.15 59.03
C PHE A 10 -57.26 -7.15 58.17
N ASN A 11 -57.88 -8.25 57.75
CA ASN A 11 -57.23 -9.23 56.87
C ASN A 11 -56.97 -8.67 55.45
N GLU A 12 -57.89 -7.85 54.93
CA GLU A 12 -57.71 -7.18 53.64
C GLU A 12 -56.56 -6.16 53.69
N GLU A 13 -56.45 -5.39 54.78
CA GLU A 13 -55.35 -4.43 54.96
C GLU A 13 -53.99 -5.13 55.11
N LYS A 14 -53.92 -6.24 55.85
CA LYS A 14 -52.69 -7.02 55.95
C LYS A 14 -52.24 -7.57 54.58
N LYS A 15 -53.18 -8.10 53.79
CA LYS A 15 -52.89 -8.59 52.44
C LYS A 15 -52.35 -7.49 51.53
N PHE A 16 -52.92 -6.29 51.62
CA PHE A 16 -52.47 -5.12 50.87
C PHE A 16 -51.06 -4.69 51.28
N GLN A 17 -50.75 -4.69 52.58
CA GLN A 17 -49.41 -4.39 53.09
C GLN A 17 -48.36 -5.42 52.64
N ASP A 18 -48.70 -6.71 52.65
CA ASP A 18 -47.81 -7.78 52.17
C ASP A 18 -47.51 -7.64 50.67
N GLU A 19 -48.51 -7.25 49.86
CA GLU A 19 -48.37 -7.00 48.43
C GLU A 19 -47.51 -5.76 48.14
N ILE A 20 -47.68 -4.68 48.91
CA ILE A 20 -46.79 -3.51 48.86
C ILE A 20 -45.35 -3.92 49.19
N HIS A 21 -45.14 -4.70 50.25
CA HIS A 21 -43.81 -5.12 50.68
C HIS A 21 -43.13 -5.99 49.60
N TYR A 22 -43.88 -6.91 49.00
CA TYR A 22 -43.40 -7.72 47.87
C TYR A 22 -42.99 -6.85 46.68
N ASN A 23 -43.83 -5.90 46.28
CA ASN A 23 -43.57 -5.01 45.15
C ASN A 23 -42.35 -4.10 45.39
N ILE A 24 -42.18 -3.57 46.61
CA ILE A 24 -41.00 -2.77 46.99
C ILE A 24 -39.73 -3.62 46.87
N ASN A 25 -39.74 -4.85 47.39
CA ASN A 25 -38.58 -5.75 47.30
C ASN A 25 -38.25 -6.11 45.85
N LEU A 26 -39.25 -6.36 45.02
CA LEU A 26 -39.07 -6.66 43.60
C LEU A 26 -38.46 -5.47 42.86
N LEU A 27 -38.97 -4.26 43.07
CA LEU A 27 -38.43 -3.03 42.47
C LEU A 27 -37.00 -2.77 42.92
N SER A 28 -36.72 -2.93 44.22
CA SER A 28 -35.38 -2.78 44.78
C SER A 28 -34.38 -3.73 44.11
N TRP A 29 -34.75 -5.00 43.92
CA TRP A 29 -33.91 -5.98 43.23
C TRP A 29 -33.65 -5.63 41.76
N ILE A 30 -34.67 -5.16 41.03
CA ILE A 30 -34.53 -4.73 39.63
C ILE A 30 -33.53 -3.58 39.53
N ILE A 31 -33.67 -2.57 40.40
CA ILE A 31 -32.80 -1.39 40.44
C ILE A 31 -31.36 -1.80 40.74
N ILE A 32 -31.14 -2.64 41.75
CA ILE A 32 -29.80 -3.13 42.12
C ILE A 32 -29.16 -3.89 40.96
N LYS A 33 -29.91 -4.77 40.28
CA LYS A 33 -29.40 -5.51 39.11
C LYS A 33 -28.98 -4.59 37.98
N GLN A 34 -29.79 -3.58 37.67
CA GLN A 34 -29.47 -2.60 36.62
C GLN A 34 -28.23 -1.77 36.97
N PHE A 35 -28.10 -1.35 38.23
CA PHE A 35 -26.94 -0.62 38.72
C PHE A 35 -25.64 -1.44 38.58
N ILE A 36 -25.66 -2.71 39.02
CA ILE A 36 -24.50 -3.60 38.90
C ILE A 36 -24.12 -3.81 37.43
N ARG A 37 -25.11 -4.04 36.54
CA ARG A 37 -24.85 -4.25 35.11
C ARG A 37 -24.22 -3.01 34.45
N SER A 38 -24.65 -1.82 34.85
CA SER A 38 -24.11 -0.57 34.33
C SER A 38 -22.67 -0.33 34.80
N ASN A 39 -22.39 -0.53 36.09
CA ASN A 39 -21.02 -0.36 36.62
C ASN A 39 -20.02 -1.36 36.04
N THR A 40 -20.42 -2.64 35.93
CA THR A 40 -19.56 -3.66 35.31
C THR A 40 -19.27 -3.37 33.83
N LYS A 41 -20.21 -2.73 33.11
CA LYS A 41 -19.96 -2.28 31.74
C LYS A 41 -18.98 -1.11 31.71
N LEU A 42 -19.19 -0.12 32.57
CA LEU A 42 -18.31 1.05 32.70
C LEU A 42 -16.85 0.64 33.01
N GLU A 43 -16.67 -0.33 33.90
CA GLU A 43 -15.34 -0.78 34.32
C GLU A 43 -14.60 -1.53 33.20
N LYS A 44 -15.31 -2.31 32.39
CA LYS A 44 -14.74 -2.93 31.19
C LYS A 44 -14.33 -1.89 30.15
N ASP A 45 -15.18 -0.89 29.93
CA ASP A 45 -14.91 0.16 28.94
C ASP A 45 -13.71 1.03 29.38
N LYS A 46 -13.55 1.26 30.69
CA LYS A 46 -12.37 1.93 31.25
C LYS A 46 -11.07 1.16 30.99
N VAL A 47 -11.06 -0.15 31.27
CA VAL A 47 -9.88 -0.99 31.02
C VAL A 47 -9.52 -1.03 29.53
N LEU A 48 -10.53 -1.09 28.64
CA LEU A 48 -10.30 -1.04 27.21
C LEU A 48 -9.63 0.28 26.80
N LEU A 49 -10.13 1.41 27.33
CA LEU A 49 -9.59 2.72 27.03
C LEU A 49 -8.14 2.88 27.54
N ASP A 50 -7.83 2.36 28.73
CA ASP A 50 -6.47 2.40 29.28
C ASP A 50 -5.47 1.63 28.39
N ASN A 51 -5.89 0.49 27.82
CA ASN A 51 -5.07 -0.27 26.87
C ASN A 51 -4.86 0.50 25.56
N GLU A 52 -5.91 1.09 25.00
CA GLU A 52 -5.81 1.91 23.78
C GLU A 52 -4.86 3.11 23.96
N ILE A 53 -4.91 3.77 25.12
CA ILE A 53 -4.00 4.86 25.47
C ILE A 53 -2.55 4.37 25.55
N SER A 54 -2.32 3.18 26.12
CA SER A 54 -0.98 2.58 26.19
C SER A 54 -0.42 2.31 24.79
N ASP A 55 -1.20 1.69 23.91
CA ASP A 55 -0.80 1.37 22.54
C ASP A 55 -0.48 2.64 21.73
N LEU A 56 -1.33 3.68 21.86
CA LEU A 56 -1.10 4.98 21.23
C LEU A 56 0.19 5.64 21.72
N ASN A 57 0.51 5.52 23.00
CA ASN A 57 1.75 6.06 23.55
C ASN A 57 2.99 5.35 22.98
N GLU A 58 2.95 4.02 22.82
CA GLU A 58 4.04 3.26 22.23
C GLU A 58 4.25 3.64 20.74
N ILE A 59 3.16 3.77 19.98
CA ILE A 59 3.19 4.21 18.59
C ILE A 59 3.80 5.61 18.48
N ASN A 60 3.36 6.56 19.33
CA ASN A 60 3.89 7.92 19.35
C ASN A 60 5.39 7.97 19.68
N GLN A 61 5.86 7.13 20.61
CA GLN A 61 7.28 7.03 20.92
C GLN A 61 8.10 6.52 19.73
N LYS A 62 7.62 5.45 19.05
CA LYS A 62 8.28 4.92 17.84
C LYS A 62 8.32 5.97 16.71
N GLN A 63 7.27 6.75 16.54
CA GLN A 63 7.24 7.81 15.55
C GLN A 63 8.24 8.92 15.85
N ARG A 64 8.36 9.37 17.11
CA ARG A 64 9.39 10.35 17.52
C ARG A 64 10.80 9.86 17.20
N GLN A 65 11.12 8.60 17.53
CA GLN A 65 12.44 8.03 17.23
C GLN A 65 12.74 7.99 15.73
N ARG A 66 11.74 7.74 14.88
CA ARG A 66 11.90 7.77 13.42
C ARG A 66 12.18 9.19 12.92
N ILE A 67 11.44 10.18 13.43
CA ILE A 67 11.64 11.59 13.08
C ILE A 67 13.07 12.03 13.45
N ASP A 68 13.54 11.69 14.65
CA ASP A 68 14.88 12.05 15.10
C ASP A 68 15.98 11.44 14.22
N ARG A 69 15.84 10.16 13.82
CA ARG A 69 16.77 9.49 12.91
C ARG A 69 16.76 10.11 11.51
N SER A 70 15.57 10.42 10.98
CA SER A 70 15.44 11.07 9.68
C SER A 70 16.07 12.46 9.70
N GLN A 71 15.92 13.21 10.80
CA GLN A 71 16.54 14.54 10.94
C GLN A 71 18.06 14.44 10.95
N GLN A 72 18.64 13.50 11.70
CA GLN A 72 20.09 13.27 11.71
C GLN A 72 20.63 12.90 10.32
N SER A 73 19.92 12.04 9.59
CA SER A 73 20.31 11.66 8.23
C SER A 73 20.23 12.84 7.26
N LEU A 74 19.25 13.72 7.43
CA LEU A 74 19.08 14.92 6.62
C LEU A 74 20.24 15.90 6.84
N ASP A 75 20.63 16.10 8.09
CA ASP A 75 21.71 17.03 8.43
C ASP A 75 23.06 16.52 7.90
N LEU A 76 23.32 15.21 7.99
CA LEU A 76 24.50 14.60 7.37
C LEU A 76 24.52 14.78 5.83
N ALA A 77 23.39 14.58 5.16
CA ALA A 77 23.29 14.75 3.72
C ALA A 77 23.51 16.21 3.28
N LYS A 78 23.04 17.18 4.09
CA LYS A 78 23.29 18.61 3.83
C LYS A 78 24.78 18.94 3.92
N ASP A 79 25.47 18.43 4.93
CA ASP A 79 26.91 18.66 5.09
C ASP A 79 27.69 18.06 3.91
N GLN A 80 27.29 16.87 3.43
CA GLN A 80 27.87 16.25 2.24
C GLN A 80 27.66 17.09 0.97
N ILE A 81 26.45 17.61 0.76
CA ILE A 81 26.14 18.47 -0.40
C ILE A 81 26.98 19.75 -0.37
N GLN A 82 27.09 20.40 0.79
CA GLN A 82 27.90 21.63 0.92
C GLN A 82 29.38 21.39 0.57
N ASN A 83 29.94 20.25 0.98
CA ASN A 83 31.31 19.90 0.62
C ASN A 83 31.48 19.68 -0.89
N LEU A 84 30.53 18.97 -1.52
CA LEU A 84 30.54 18.74 -2.96
C LEU A 84 30.36 20.03 -3.78
N GLU A 85 29.51 20.95 -3.30
CA GLU A 85 29.34 22.26 -3.92
C GLU A 85 30.65 23.05 -3.91
N LYS A 86 31.37 23.03 -2.79
CA LYS A 86 32.69 23.68 -2.70
C LYS A 86 33.72 23.05 -3.64
N GLU A 87 33.77 21.72 -3.70
CA GLU A 87 34.70 21.02 -4.61
C GLU A 87 34.41 21.35 -6.08
N LYS A 88 33.13 21.43 -6.44
CA LYS A 88 32.70 21.85 -7.78
C LYS A 88 33.17 23.25 -8.13
N GLU A 89 33.02 24.22 -7.23
CA GLU A 89 33.49 25.59 -7.44
C GLU A 89 35.01 25.65 -7.68
N GLU A 90 35.79 24.88 -6.91
CA GLU A 90 37.24 24.79 -7.08
C GLU A 90 37.63 24.18 -8.43
N LEU A 91 36.90 23.16 -8.90
CA LEU A 91 37.13 22.53 -10.20
C LEU A 91 36.74 23.44 -11.37
N GLU A 92 35.62 24.16 -11.27
CA GLU A 92 35.22 25.15 -12.27
C GLU A 92 36.26 26.27 -12.41
N ALA A 93 36.80 26.77 -11.29
CA ALA A 93 37.87 27.76 -11.31
C ALA A 93 39.14 27.23 -12.01
N LYS A 94 39.55 25.99 -11.73
CA LYS A 94 40.69 25.35 -12.41
C LYS A 94 40.44 25.17 -13.91
N ASN A 95 39.23 24.74 -14.29
CA ASN A 95 38.87 24.51 -15.68
C ASN A 95 38.87 25.81 -16.48
N ASN A 96 38.31 26.89 -15.94
CA ASN A 96 38.32 28.22 -16.58
C ASN A 96 39.76 28.71 -16.84
N ASN A 97 40.67 28.51 -15.90
CA ASN A 97 42.09 28.84 -16.08
C ASN A 97 42.74 28.02 -17.20
N LEU A 98 42.43 26.72 -17.30
CA LEU A 98 42.95 25.85 -18.36
C LEU A 98 42.41 26.25 -19.73
N VAL A 99 41.10 26.52 -19.84
CA VAL A 99 40.48 26.99 -21.09
C VAL A 99 41.15 28.28 -21.57
N GLN A 100 41.39 29.24 -20.67
CA GLN A 100 42.09 30.48 -21.03
C GLN A 100 43.52 30.23 -21.48
N ARG A 101 44.26 29.35 -20.79
CA ARG A 101 45.63 28.98 -21.18
C ARG A 101 45.68 28.30 -22.55
N ASN A 102 44.72 27.42 -22.83
CA ASN A 102 44.61 26.74 -24.13
C ASN A 102 44.33 27.74 -25.24
N ALA A 103 43.41 28.69 -25.05
CA ALA A 103 43.15 29.75 -26.02
C ALA A 103 44.40 30.61 -26.30
N ASN A 104 45.20 30.92 -25.27
CA ASN A 104 46.47 31.63 -25.46
C ASN A 104 47.49 30.82 -26.28
N LEU A 105 47.56 29.50 -26.06
CA LEU A 105 48.45 28.62 -26.81
C LEU A 105 48.02 28.45 -28.28
N GLU A 106 46.72 28.34 -28.55
CA GLU A 106 46.17 28.33 -29.91
C GLU A 106 46.55 29.61 -30.67
N ASN A 107 46.35 30.77 -30.05
CA ASN A 107 46.75 32.05 -30.64
C ASN A 107 48.26 32.11 -30.94
N GLN A 108 49.12 31.61 -30.04
CA GLN A 108 50.55 31.53 -30.28
C GLN A 108 50.90 30.58 -31.43
N PHE A 109 50.22 29.45 -31.53
CA PHE A 109 50.43 28.47 -32.59
C PHE A 109 50.06 29.05 -33.96
N ASP A 110 48.92 29.74 -34.05
CA ASP A 110 48.47 30.40 -35.28
C ASP A 110 49.43 31.50 -35.74
N LEU A 111 49.94 32.31 -34.79
CA LEU A 111 50.98 33.31 -35.06
C LEU A 111 52.28 32.65 -35.57
N THR A 112 52.68 31.52 -34.98
CA THR A 112 53.89 30.79 -35.40
C THR A 112 53.72 30.19 -36.80
N LYS A 113 52.54 29.66 -37.11
CA LYS A 113 52.20 29.13 -38.45
C LYS A 113 52.20 30.23 -39.51
N GLN A 114 51.64 31.41 -39.20
CA GLN A 114 51.70 32.56 -40.11
C GLN A 114 53.14 33.05 -40.32
N ASN A 115 53.95 33.11 -39.27
CA ASN A 115 55.36 33.51 -39.40
C ASN A 115 56.18 32.49 -40.20
N ALA A 116 55.94 31.18 -40.02
CA ALA A 116 56.60 30.13 -40.82
C ALA A 116 56.18 30.13 -42.30
N PHE A 117 54.98 30.62 -42.63
CA PHE A 117 54.51 30.79 -44.01
C PHE A 117 55.28 31.89 -44.76
N PHE A 118 55.88 32.86 -44.06
CA PHE A 118 56.72 33.89 -44.68
C PHE A 118 58.20 33.47 -44.86
N GLU A 119 58.65 32.37 -44.27
CA GLU A 119 60.05 31.92 -44.33
C GLU A 119 60.31 30.72 -45.28
N MET A 120 59.30 30.19 -45.96
CA MET A 120 59.48 29.09 -46.92
C MET A 120 58.96 29.47 -48.31
N ASN A 121 59.84 30.12 -49.09
CA ASN A 121 59.79 30.01 -50.54
C ASN A 121 60.27 28.61 -50.95
N ASP A 122 59.56 28.01 -51.91
CA ASP A 122 60.01 26.93 -52.81
C ASP A 122 59.79 25.44 -52.48
N ASP A 123 58.73 24.99 -51.79
CA ASP A 123 58.34 23.55 -51.86
C ASP A 123 56.84 23.27 -51.60
N ASP A 124 55.99 23.55 -52.60
CA ASP A 124 54.53 23.31 -52.62
C ASP A 124 54.10 21.82 -52.53
N GLN A 125 55.04 20.87 -52.40
CA GLN A 125 54.76 19.44 -52.26
C GLN A 125 54.52 19.01 -50.80
N ASN A 126 54.96 19.80 -49.81
CA ASN A 126 54.96 19.37 -48.41
C ASN A 126 53.62 19.62 -47.67
N TYR A 127 52.88 20.68 -48.04
CA TYR A 127 51.58 21.00 -47.39
C TYR A 127 50.49 19.95 -47.67
N GLY A 128 50.47 19.37 -48.87
CA GLY A 128 49.53 18.28 -49.21
C GLY A 128 49.78 17.04 -48.36
N VAL A 129 51.04 16.65 -48.20
CA VAL A 129 51.45 15.50 -47.38
C VAL A 129 51.17 15.74 -45.90
N ILE A 130 51.39 16.96 -45.39
CA ILE A 130 51.10 17.30 -43.99
C ILE A 130 49.59 17.32 -43.72
N SER A 131 48.76 17.84 -44.63
CA SER A 131 47.31 17.83 -44.49
C SER A 131 46.76 16.40 -44.50
N GLU A 132 47.25 15.57 -45.41
CA GLU A 132 46.86 14.16 -45.53
C GLU A 132 47.33 13.35 -44.30
N LEU A 133 48.54 13.63 -43.79
CA LEU A 133 49.02 13.06 -42.53
C LEU A 133 48.16 13.49 -41.35
N ASN A 134 47.76 14.77 -41.29
CA ASN A 134 46.93 15.28 -40.21
C ASN A 134 45.52 14.67 -40.22
N ASP A 135 44.91 14.51 -41.40
CA ASP A 135 43.63 13.83 -41.55
C ASP A 135 43.73 12.34 -41.16
N ASN A 136 44.83 11.68 -41.53
CA ASN A 136 45.09 10.30 -41.12
C ASN A 136 45.34 10.15 -39.61
N ILE A 137 46.08 11.08 -38.99
CA ILE A 137 46.27 11.13 -37.53
C ILE A 137 44.93 11.40 -36.82
N LYS A 138 44.13 12.34 -37.32
CA LYS A 138 42.82 12.66 -36.75
C LYS A 138 41.89 11.45 -36.81
N LYS A 139 41.87 10.75 -37.94
CA LYS A 139 41.12 9.50 -38.16
C LYS A 139 41.60 8.37 -37.25
N TYR A 140 42.92 8.20 -37.11
CA TYR A 140 43.54 7.25 -36.18
C TYR A 140 43.19 7.57 -34.72
N ILE A 141 43.22 8.82 -34.30
CA ILE A 141 42.81 9.24 -32.95
C ILE A 141 41.31 8.99 -32.70
N THR A 142 40.43 9.25 -33.67
CA THR A 142 38.99 8.90 -33.52
C THR A 142 38.73 7.40 -33.47
N ASN A 143 39.48 6.60 -34.24
CA ASN A 143 39.38 5.15 -34.20
C ASN A 143 39.94 4.61 -32.86
N LEU A 144 41.06 5.17 -32.39
CA LEU A 144 41.56 4.89 -31.05
C LEU A 144 40.59 5.36 -29.96
N LYS A 145 39.83 6.44 -30.12
CA LYS A 145 38.79 6.81 -29.14
C LYS A 145 37.64 5.79 -29.07
N GLN A 146 37.43 4.98 -30.11
CA GLN A 146 36.47 3.87 -30.08
C GLN A 146 37.06 2.61 -29.44
N ASP A 147 38.37 2.35 -29.60
CA ASP A 147 39.05 1.14 -29.08
C ASP A 147 39.90 1.36 -27.80
N THR A 148 40.08 2.60 -27.34
CA THR A 148 40.78 2.90 -26.09
C THR A 148 39.77 2.94 -24.97
N VAL A 149 39.51 1.76 -24.42
CA VAL A 149 39.13 1.65 -23.02
C VAL A 149 40.33 2.17 -22.22
N VAL A 150 40.29 3.45 -21.86
CA VAL A 150 41.01 3.97 -20.69
C VAL A 150 40.63 3.05 -19.54
N ASN A 151 41.56 2.84 -18.60
CA ASN A 151 41.49 1.99 -17.41
C ASN A 151 40.33 2.29 -16.43
N MET A 152 39.20 2.80 -16.93
CA MET A 152 37.89 2.81 -16.33
C MET A 152 37.22 1.42 -16.38
N MET A 153 37.68 0.45 -17.20
CA MET A 153 37.00 -0.86 -17.31
C MET A 153 36.90 -1.61 -15.97
N GLU A 154 37.94 -1.56 -15.14
CA GLU A 154 37.96 -2.27 -13.85
C GLU A 154 37.07 -1.57 -12.80
N GLU A 155 36.96 -0.24 -12.85
CA GLU A 155 36.04 0.51 -11.99
C GLU A 155 34.60 0.49 -12.52
N THR A 156 34.37 0.47 -13.83
CA THR A 156 33.04 0.33 -14.42
C THR A 156 32.52 -1.08 -14.30
N GLU A 157 33.34 -2.13 -14.46
CA GLU A 157 32.92 -3.52 -14.19
C GLU A 157 32.67 -3.73 -12.69
N LYS A 158 33.43 -3.07 -11.81
CA LYS A 158 33.14 -3.07 -10.37
C LYS A 158 31.87 -2.28 -10.05
N HIS A 159 31.65 -1.11 -10.64
CA HIS A 159 30.43 -0.34 -10.45
C HIS A 159 29.22 -1.04 -11.05
N GLU A 160 29.35 -1.69 -12.19
CA GLU A 160 28.31 -2.47 -12.85
C GLU A 160 28.04 -3.75 -12.06
N ALA A 161 29.06 -4.42 -11.52
CA ALA A 161 28.89 -5.53 -10.59
C ALA A 161 28.25 -5.08 -9.26
N ASP A 162 28.56 -3.89 -8.76
CA ASP A 162 27.96 -3.33 -7.55
C ASP A 162 26.52 -2.84 -7.82
N ILE A 163 26.22 -2.31 -9.01
CA ILE A 163 24.87 -1.97 -9.46
C ILE A 163 24.05 -3.25 -9.60
N VAL A 164 24.54 -4.26 -10.31
CA VAL A 164 23.87 -5.56 -10.46
C VAL A 164 23.69 -6.25 -9.10
N ARG A 165 24.70 -6.17 -8.22
CA ARG A 165 24.58 -6.71 -6.85
C ARG A 165 23.58 -5.92 -6.02
N ASN A 166 23.53 -4.60 -6.13
CA ASN A 166 22.55 -3.78 -5.43
C ASN A 166 21.15 -3.94 -6.02
N GLU A 167 21.00 -4.13 -7.32
CA GLU A 167 19.72 -4.48 -7.96
C GLU A 167 19.25 -5.87 -7.55
N ASN A 168 20.16 -6.83 -7.42
CA ASN A 168 19.85 -8.16 -6.89
C ASN A 168 19.49 -8.09 -5.41
N LEU A 169 20.23 -7.34 -4.59
CA LEU A 169 19.90 -7.11 -3.18
C LEU A 169 18.59 -6.34 -3.02
N LEU A 170 18.31 -5.38 -3.89
CA LEU A 170 17.04 -4.64 -3.90
C LEU A 170 15.91 -5.55 -4.36
N SER A 171 16.14 -6.42 -5.35
CA SER A 171 15.17 -7.43 -5.82
C SER A 171 14.92 -8.51 -4.78
N GLU A 172 15.94 -8.90 -4.02
CA GLU A 172 15.88 -9.87 -2.94
C GLU A 172 15.23 -9.24 -1.70
N LEU A 173 15.55 -7.99 -1.35
CA LEU A 173 14.89 -7.21 -0.31
C LEU A 173 13.43 -6.92 -0.68
N LEU A 174 13.16 -6.58 -1.94
CA LEU A 174 11.82 -6.49 -2.49
C LEU A 174 11.15 -7.85 -2.42
N ALA A 175 11.77 -8.96 -2.83
CA ALA A 175 11.18 -10.30 -2.73
C ALA A 175 10.90 -10.72 -1.28
N HIS A 176 11.78 -10.40 -0.33
CA HIS A 176 11.59 -10.65 1.11
C HIS A 176 10.48 -9.76 1.70
N THR A 177 10.38 -8.50 1.28
CA THR A 177 9.29 -7.58 1.67
C THR A 177 8.00 -7.82 0.87
N SER A 178 8.10 -8.53 -0.26
CA SER A 178 7.07 -8.75 -1.25
C SER A 178 6.87 -10.23 -1.55
N LYS A 179 6.86 -11.08 -0.53
CA LYS A 179 6.23 -12.42 -0.63
C LYS A 179 4.77 -12.32 -1.10
N CYS A 180 4.18 -11.12 -1.04
CA CYS A 180 2.92 -10.76 -1.66
C CYS A 180 3.05 -10.12 -3.07
N ARG A 181 4.10 -10.29 -3.88
CA ARG A 181 4.16 -9.65 -5.23
C ARG A 181 4.53 -10.58 -6.38
N VAL A 182 5.27 -11.66 -6.16
CA VAL A 182 5.69 -12.57 -7.23
C VAL A 182 4.93 -13.88 -7.14
N GLY A 183 4.40 -14.32 -8.29
CA GLY A 183 4.11 -15.72 -8.60
C GLY A 183 2.90 -16.36 -7.93
N ASP A 184 2.31 -17.31 -8.63
CA ASP A 184 1.35 -18.29 -8.12
C ASP A 184 2.05 -19.40 -7.30
N ASP A 185 3.15 -19.06 -6.64
CA ASP A 185 3.96 -20.03 -5.91
C ASP A 185 3.21 -20.49 -4.67
N GLU A 186 3.11 -21.81 -4.53
CA GLU A 186 2.47 -22.49 -3.41
C GLU A 186 3.14 -22.05 -2.11
N ILE A 187 2.42 -21.25 -1.31
CA ILE A 187 2.92 -20.72 -0.03
C ILE A 187 3.09 -21.92 0.92
N THR A 188 4.32 -22.39 1.08
CA THR A 188 4.64 -23.42 2.08
C THR A 188 4.71 -22.79 3.48
N ARG A 189 4.15 -23.50 4.48
CA ARG A 189 4.01 -23.01 5.87
C ARG A 189 5.32 -22.53 6.51
N GLU A 190 6.47 -23.03 6.04
CA GLU A 190 7.79 -22.75 6.62
C GLU A 190 8.35 -21.37 6.23
N ASN A 191 7.80 -20.72 5.21
CA ASN A 191 8.28 -19.43 4.70
C ASN A 191 7.21 -18.33 4.72
N GLU A 192 6.10 -18.55 5.41
CA GLU A 192 4.96 -17.63 5.44
C GLU A 192 5.27 -16.35 6.24
N HIS A 193 4.80 -15.18 5.77
CA HIS A 193 5.04 -13.91 6.46
C HIS A 193 4.26 -13.87 7.79
N PRO A 194 4.83 -13.37 8.90
CA PRO A 194 4.18 -13.39 10.22
C PRO A 194 2.76 -12.79 10.23
N PHE A 195 2.53 -11.73 9.45
CA PHE A 195 1.19 -11.16 9.25
C PHE A 195 0.19 -12.14 8.64
N ILE A 196 0.58 -12.89 7.60
CA ILE A 196 -0.33 -13.82 6.91
C ILE A 196 -0.68 -14.96 7.88
N ASN A 197 0.32 -15.51 8.57
CA ASN A 197 0.11 -16.58 9.55
C ASN A 197 -0.83 -16.11 10.68
N SER A 198 -0.61 -14.91 11.23
CA SER A 198 -1.49 -14.34 12.26
C SER A 198 -2.92 -14.12 11.76
N ARG A 199 -3.11 -13.63 10.53
CA ARG A 199 -4.44 -13.39 9.97
C ARG A 199 -5.16 -14.64 9.50
N ARG A 200 -4.42 -15.73 9.22
CA ARG A 200 -4.99 -17.02 8.87
C ARG A 200 -5.83 -17.58 10.01
N ASP A 201 -5.34 -17.50 11.23
CA ASP A 201 -6.04 -18.01 12.41
C ASP A 201 -7.33 -17.22 12.66
N ASP A 202 -7.27 -15.89 12.54
CA ASP A 202 -8.45 -15.01 12.61
C ASP A 202 -9.49 -15.37 11.53
N PHE A 203 -9.04 -15.52 10.27
CA PHE A 203 -9.89 -15.84 9.14
C PHE A 203 -10.56 -17.20 9.30
N ASN A 204 -9.79 -18.24 9.65
CA ASN A 204 -10.33 -19.59 9.84
C ASN A 204 -11.32 -19.61 11.01
N LYS A 205 -11.06 -18.87 12.08
CA LYS A 205 -12.00 -18.73 13.21
C LYS A 205 -13.33 -18.14 12.76
N VAL A 206 -13.33 -17.07 11.96
CA VAL A 206 -14.55 -16.46 11.41
C VAL A 206 -15.25 -17.42 10.45
N MET A 207 -14.52 -18.05 9.53
CA MET A 207 -15.12 -18.97 8.57
C MET A 207 -15.74 -20.19 9.25
N ASN A 208 -15.14 -20.71 10.32
CA ASN A 208 -15.69 -21.83 11.08
C ASN A 208 -16.95 -21.48 11.89
N GLN A 209 -17.28 -20.19 12.06
CA GLN A 209 -18.60 -19.78 12.55
C GLN A 209 -19.67 -19.92 11.47
N LEU A 210 -19.28 -19.88 10.19
CA LEU A 210 -20.18 -19.92 9.04
C LEU A 210 -20.26 -21.31 8.37
N ARG A 211 -19.30 -22.21 8.65
CA ARG A 211 -19.23 -23.55 8.05
C ARG A 211 -18.72 -24.61 9.01
N THR A 212 -19.01 -25.87 8.71
CA THR A 212 -18.39 -27.04 9.34
C THR A 212 -17.86 -27.96 8.25
N ILE A 213 -16.57 -28.32 8.33
CA ILE A 213 -15.92 -29.24 7.37
C ILE A 213 -15.65 -30.56 8.09
N ASN A 214 -16.37 -31.61 7.71
CA ASN A 214 -16.29 -32.92 8.36
C ASN A 214 -15.14 -33.80 7.83
N ASP A 215 -14.50 -33.40 6.73
CA ASP A 215 -13.46 -34.14 6.03
C ASP A 215 -12.09 -33.49 6.29
N ASN A 216 -11.18 -34.23 6.92
CA ASN A 216 -9.87 -33.73 7.31
C ASN A 216 -9.00 -33.29 6.12
N GLU A 217 -9.11 -33.98 4.98
CA GLU A 217 -8.32 -33.64 3.78
C GLU A 217 -8.81 -32.32 3.20
N LYS A 218 -10.14 -32.13 3.13
CA LYS A 218 -10.76 -30.86 2.70
C LYS A 218 -10.48 -29.72 3.65
N THR A 219 -10.38 -29.99 4.95
CA THR A 219 -9.99 -29.00 5.95
C THR A 219 -8.57 -28.49 5.68
N ILE A 220 -7.61 -29.39 5.46
CA ILE A 220 -6.22 -29.01 5.16
C ILE A 220 -6.13 -28.20 3.86
N ILE A 221 -6.82 -28.63 2.81
CA ILE A 221 -6.86 -27.92 1.52
C ILE A 221 -7.47 -26.52 1.71
N SER A 222 -8.59 -26.41 2.43
CA SER A 222 -9.24 -25.13 2.68
C SER A 222 -8.37 -24.19 3.52
N GLU A 223 -7.63 -24.71 4.50
CA GLU A 223 -6.74 -23.90 5.34
C GLU A 223 -5.52 -23.41 4.56
N ASN A 224 -5.01 -24.23 3.64
CA ASN A 224 -3.91 -23.83 2.75
C ASN A 224 -4.35 -22.71 1.78
N LEU A 225 -5.59 -22.76 1.30
CA LEU A 225 -6.18 -21.69 0.47
C LEU A 225 -6.32 -20.35 1.22
N THR A 226 -6.46 -20.37 2.54
CA THR A 226 -6.62 -19.15 3.35
C THR A 226 -5.43 -18.21 3.18
N ALA A 227 -4.20 -18.74 3.20
CA ALA A 227 -2.99 -17.96 2.99
C ALA A 227 -3.00 -17.23 1.64
N THR A 228 -3.39 -17.95 0.59
CA THR A 228 -3.53 -17.42 -0.77
C THR A 228 -4.60 -16.33 -0.85
N ILE A 229 -5.76 -16.52 -0.20
CA ILE A 229 -6.85 -15.55 -0.16
C ILE A 229 -6.39 -14.26 0.53
N ILE A 230 -5.77 -14.37 1.71
CA ILE A 230 -5.25 -13.22 2.46
C ILE A 230 -4.25 -12.45 1.60
N CYS A 231 -3.32 -13.14 0.94
CA CYS A 231 -2.36 -12.52 0.05
C CYS A 231 -3.03 -11.78 -1.10
N LYS A 232 -4.04 -12.38 -1.75
CA LYS A 232 -4.79 -11.74 -2.85
C LYS A 232 -5.54 -10.49 -2.39
N VAL A 233 -6.14 -10.52 -1.21
CA VAL A 233 -6.82 -9.36 -0.60
C VAL A 233 -5.83 -8.23 -0.31
N VAL A 234 -4.70 -8.53 0.33
CA VAL A 234 -3.65 -7.52 0.62
C VAL A 234 -3.08 -6.95 -0.67
N ARG A 235 -2.76 -7.81 -1.66
CA ARG A 235 -2.32 -7.41 -3.01
C ARG A 235 -3.29 -6.41 -3.64
N LEU A 236 -4.59 -6.70 -3.58
CA LEU A 236 -5.60 -5.86 -4.19
C LEU A 236 -5.76 -4.53 -3.44
N PHE A 237 -6.15 -4.58 -2.16
CA PHE A 237 -6.59 -3.40 -1.42
C PHE A 237 -5.44 -2.51 -0.92
N TRP A 238 -4.30 -3.11 -0.56
CA TRP A 238 -3.19 -2.36 0.03
C TRP A 238 -2.18 -1.89 -1.00
N PHE A 239 -1.91 -2.71 -2.03
CA PHE A 239 -0.94 -2.36 -3.07
C PHE A 239 -1.62 -1.83 -4.32
N ARG A 240 -2.48 -2.62 -4.97
CA ARG A 240 -3.00 -2.28 -6.31
C ARG A 240 -3.84 -1.00 -6.31
N LEU A 241 -4.76 -0.83 -5.37
CA LEU A 241 -5.62 0.37 -5.32
C LEU A 241 -4.88 1.65 -4.95
N LYS A 242 -3.80 1.54 -4.16
CA LYS A 242 -3.01 2.69 -3.68
C LYS A 242 -1.91 3.16 -4.63
N VAL A 243 -1.43 2.27 -5.50
CA VAL A 243 -0.31 2.55 -6.42
C VAL A 243 -0.79 2.90 -7.83
N GLN A 244 -2.05 2.62 -8.18
CA GLN A 244 -2.62 3.10 -9.45
C GLN A 244 -2.81 4.62 -9.43
N GLU A 245 -2.47 5.30 -10.54
CA GLU A 245 -2.73 6.73 -10.72
C GLU A 245 -3.85 6.98 -11.76
N PRO A 246 -4.84 7.85 -11.46
CA PRO A 246 -5.19 8.35 -10.13
C PRO A 246 -5.51 7.23 -9.13
N VAL A 247 -5.39 7.51 -7.82
CA VAL A 247 -5.67 6.55 -6.74
C VAL A 247 -7.11 6.06 -6.85
N ALA A 248 -7.31 4.74 -6.77
CA ALA A 248 -8.63 4.15 -6.85
C ALA A 248 -9.33 4.16 -5.48
N GLU A 249 -10.63 4.42 -5.49
CA GLU A 249 -11.52 4.33 -4.34
C GLU A 249 -12.35 3.05 -4.41
N TYR A 250 -12.90 2.63 -3.27
CA TYR A 250 -13.83 1.51 -3.23
C TYR A 250 -15.00 1.79 -2.28
N PHE A 251 -16.16 1.25 -2.63
CA PHE A 251 -17.39 1.40 -1.85
C PHE A 251 -18.12 0.06 -1.75
N TRP A 252 -18.57 -0.27 -0.53
CA TRP A 252 -19.39 -1.45 -0.27
C TRP A 252 -20.85 -1.07 -0.35
N ILE A 253 -21.63 -1.78 -1.16
CA ILE A 253 -23.05 -1.47 -1.31
C ILE A 253 -23.81 -2.05 -0.11
N PRO A 254 -24.54 -1.21 0.65
CA PRO A 254 -25.25 -1.67 1.84
C PRO A 254 -26.33 -2.70 1.50
N ASN A 255 -26.60 -3.60 2.45
CA ASN A 255 -27.81 -4.42 2.44
C ASN A 255 -29.05 -3.51 2.30
N ASN A 256 -30.05 -3.99 1.56
CA ASN A 256 -31.31 -3.33 1.28
C ASN A 256 -31.17 -2.08 0.38
N THR A 257 -30.07 -1.99 -0.37
CA THR A 257 -29.94 -1.03 -1.49
C THR A 257 -30.65 -1.59 -2.71
N LYS A 258 -31.40 -0.76 -3.45
CA LYS A 258 -32.03 -1.19 -4.70
C LYS A 258 -30.94 -1.55 -5.71
N VAL A 259 -31.07 -2.71 -6.36
CA VAL A 259 -30.08 -3.20 -7.33
C VAL A 259 -30.02 -2.24 -8.53
N ASP A 260 -28.83 -1.73 -8.81
CA ASP A 260 -28.52 -0.95 -10.00
C ASP A 260 -27.62 -1.79 -10.92
N GLN A 261 -28.22 -2.36 -11.96
CA GLN A 261 -27.53 -3.24 -12.92
C GLN A 261 -26.40 -2.53 -13.70
N THR A 262 -26.33 -1.19 -13.66
CA THR A 262 -25.23 -0.46 -14.30
C THR A 262 -23.91 -0.60 -13.54
N ILE A 263 -23.98 -0.82 -12.22
CA ILE A 263 -22.80 -0.87 -11.32
C ILE A 263 -22.67 -2.19 -10.54
N MET A 264 -23.68 -3.06 -10.63
CA MET A 264 -23.75 -4.34 -9.92
C MET A 264 -24.07 -5.46 -10.90
N LYS A 265 -23.35 -6.59 -10.82
CA LYS A 265 -23.82 -7.84 -11.40
C LYS A 265 -24.62 -8.58 -10.35
N ALA A 266 -25.90 -8.81 -10.65
CA ALA A 266 -26.70 -9.75 -9.90
C ALA A 266 -26.40 -11.16 -10.42
N ASN A 267 -26.25 -12.12 -9.51
CA ASN A 267 -26.41 -13.51 -9.89
C ASN A 267 -27.92 -13.71 -10.09
N ASP A 268 -28.31 -13.93 -11.33
CA ASP A 268 -29.60 -14.53 -11.64
C ASP A 268 -29.39 -16.03 -11.41
N ASP A 269 -30.08 -16.58 -10.42
CA ASP A 269 -30.18 -18.04 -10.32
C ASP A 269 -31.11 -18.46 -11.48
N ASP A 270 -30.52 -18.52 -12.68
CA ASP A 270 -31.16 -18.95 -13.92
C ASP A 270 -31.45 -20.45 -13.81
N ASP A 271 -32.54 -20.80 -13.14
CA ASP A 271 -33.08 -22.17 -13.08
C ASP A 271 -34.61 -22.20 -13.26
N ASP A 272 -35.21 -21.14 -13.83
CA ASP A 272 -36.60 -21.17 -14.27
C ASP A 272 -36.68 -20.89 -15.78
N ASP A 273 -36.64 -21.98 -16.54
CA ASP A 273 -37.07 -22.09 -17.95
C ASP A 273 -38.57 -21.73 -18.07
N ASP A 274 -38.94 -20.46 -17.87
CA ASP A 274 -40.25 -19.97 -18.27
C ASP A 274 -40.07 -18.71 -19.13
N ASP A 275 -40.03 -18.96 -20.43
CA ASP A 275 -40.38 -18.01 -21.48
C ASP A 275 -41.73 -17.37 -21.12
N ASP A 276 -41.75 -16.14 -20.61
CA ASP A 276 -42.87 -15.22 -20.81
C ASP A 276 -42.47 -13.76 -20.53
N ASP A 277 -43.06 -12.90 -21.35
CA ASP A 277 -42.85 -11.46 -21.50
C ASP A 277 -42.88 -10.62 -20.21
N ASP A 278 -42.15 -9.49 -20.27
CA ASP A 278 -42.50 -8.20 -19.67
C ASP A 278 -42.79 -8.13 -18.16
N ASP A 279 -41.74 -8.12 -17.32
CA ASP A 279 -41.77 -7.25 -16.12
C ASP A 279 -40.39 -6.64 -15.81
N ALA A 280 -40.08 -5.60 -16.58
CA ALA A 280 -39.07 -4.63 -16.18
C ALA A 280 -39.48 -3.98 -14.86
N ASN A 281 -38.79 -4.37 -13.77
CA ASN A 281 -38.79 -3.77 -12.42
C ASN A 281 -39.41 -4.65 -11.31
N VAL A 282 -39.01 -5.93 -11.24
CA VAL A 282 -38.97 -6.59 -9.92
C VAL A 282 -38.05 -5.75 -9.05
N ASN A 283 -38.59 -5.19 -7.97
CA ASN A 283 -37.91 -4.23 -7.11
C ASN A 283 -36.87 -4.96 -6.26
N THR A 284 -35.77 -5.42 -6.87
CA THR A 284 -34.80 -6.28 -6.22
C THR A 284 -33.84 -5.48 -5.37
N TYR A 285 -33.55 -5.99 -4.18
CA TYR A 285 -32.66 -5.37 -3.21
C TYR A 285 -31.45 -6.25 -2.95
N VAL A 286 -30.33 -5.59 -2.63
CA VAL A 286 -29.06 -6.23 -2.28
C VAL A 286 -29.19 -6.92 -0.94
N ASP A 287 -28.98 -8.23 -0.91
CA ASP A 287 -28.90 -9.00 0.32
C ASP A 287 -27.47 -8.99 0.86
N LEU A 288 -26.54 -9.46 0.03
CA LEU A 288 -25.12 -9.54 0.36
C LEU A 288 -24.24 -9.07 -0.79
N CYS A 289 -23.31 -8.16 -0.49
CA CYS A 289 -22.28 -7.69 -1.42
C CYS A 289 -20.96 -8.41 -1.14
N TYR A 290 -20.53 -9.30 -2.04
CA TYR A 290 -19.30 -10.08 -1.88
C TYR A 290 -18.04 -9.34 -2.31
N PHE A 291 -18.19 -8.35 -3.20
CA PHE A 291 -17.09 -7.60 -3.75
C PHE A 291 -17.46 -6.13 -3.88
N PRO A 292 -16.65 -5.19 -3.36
CA PRO A 292 -16.99 -3.78 -3.40
C PRO A 292 -16.92 -3.26 -4.83
N GLN A 293 -17.62 -2.18 -5.09
CA GLN A 293 -17.39 -1.42 -6.30
C GLN A 293 -16.03 -0.72 -6.20
N ILE A 294 -15.22 -0.81 -7.25
CA ILE A 294 -13.89 -0.19 -7.29
C ILE A 294 -13.84 0.76 -8.49
N GLY A 295 -13.48 2.02 -8.25
CA GLY A 295 -13.54 3.06 -9.26
C GLY A 295 -12.97 4.39 -8.80
N LYS A 296 -13.42 5.47 -9.44
CA LYS A 296 -13.00 6.85 -9.19
C LYS A 296 -14.21 7.77 -9.22
N ASP A 297 -14.13 8.85 -8.43
CA ASP A 297 -15.08 9.95 -8.45
C ASP A 297 -16.55 9.50 -8.34
N PHE A 298 -16.85 8.62 -7.36
CA PHE A 298 -18.19 8.07 -7.13
C PHE A 298 -19.27 9.16 -6.93
N ASP A 299 -18.87 10.37 -6.50
CA ASP A 299 -19.76 11.51 -6.26
C ASP A 299 -20.11 12.31 -7.53
N THR A 300 -19.40 12.09 -8.63
CA THR A 300 -19.69 12.76 -9.90
C THR A 300 -20.68 11.92 -10.69
N LYS A 301 -21.79 12.53 -11.14
CA LYS A 301 -22.79 11.89 -12.03
C LYS A 301 -22.24 11.37 -13.37
N ILE A 302 -20.94 11.45 -13.57
CA ILE A 302 -20.21 11.01 -14.74
C ILE A 302 -19.28 9.87 -14.27
N GLN A 303 -19.86 8.69 -14.03
CA GLN A 303 -19.10 7.47 -13.71
C GLN A 303 -18.11 7.17 -14.84
N LYS A 304 -16.86 7.62 -14.71
CA LYS A 304 -15.93 7.57 -15.84
C LYS A 304 -14.96 6.41 -15.83
N PHE A 305 -14.76 5.72 -14.70
CA PHE A 305 -13.83 4.59 -14.64
C PHE A 305 -14.20 3.57 -13.55
N THR A 306 -15.11 2.64 -13.87
CA THR A 306 -15.35 1.44 -13.04
C THR A 306 -14.27 0.40 -13.38
N LEU A 307 -13.40 0.08 -12.42
CA LEU A 307 -12.35 -0.94 -12.59
C LEU A 307 -12.91 -2.35 -12.38
N LEU A 308 -13.88 -2.49 -11.45
CA LEU A 308 -14.61 -3.73 -11.19
C LEU A 308 -16.03 -3.40 -10.71
N GLN A 309 -17.00 -4.12 -11.27
CA GLN A 309 -18.38 -4.09 -10.81
C GLN A 309 -18.53 -4.87 -9.50
N SER A 310 -19.42 -4.39 -8.65
CA SER A 310 -19.80 -5.12 -7.44
C SER A 310 -20.54 -6.42 -7.80
N HIS A 311 -20.35 -7.46 -7.00
CA HIS A 311 -21.08 -8.72 -7.14
C HIS A 311 -21.95 -8.92 -5.91
N CYS A 312 -23.26 -9.03 -6.14
CA CYS A 312 -24.25 -9.06 -5.07
C CYS A 312 -25.32 -10.13 -5.31
N THR A 313 -25.84 -10.72 -4.23
CA THR A 313 -27.07 -11.53 -4.27
C THR A 313 -28.31 -10.67 -4.17
N LYS A 314 -29.38 -11.20 -4.75
CA LYS A 314 -30.74 -10.68 -4.70
C LYS A 314 -31.55 -11.44 -3.65
N LEU A 315 -32.39 -10.74 -2.90
CA LEU A 315 -33.52 -11.37 -2.18
C LEU A 315 -34.78 -11.28 -3.06
N PRO A 316 -35.49 -12.39 -3.32
CA PRO A 316 -36.86 -12.30 -3.80
C PRO A 316 -37.74 -11.67 -2.71
N ILE A 317 -38.61 -10.75 -3.10
CA ILE A 317 -39.59 -10.15 -2.18
C ILE A 317 -40.57 -11.27 -1.81
N GLN A 318 -40.68 -11.59 -0.51
CA GLN A 318 -41.73 -12.46 0.03
C GLN A 318 -43.08 -11.77 0.07
#